data_AF-A0A8T5RCS8-F1
#
_entry.id   AF-A0A8T5RCS8-F1
#
_cell.length_a   1.000
_cell.length_b   1.000
_cell.length_c   1.000
_cell.angle_alpha   90.00
_cell.angle_beta   90.00
_cell.angle_gamma   90.00
#
_symmetry.space_group_name_H-M   'P 1'
#
loop_
_entity.id
_entity.type
_entity.pdbx_description
1 polymer ?
#
loop_
_entity_poly.entity_id
_entity_poly.type
_entity_poly.pdbx_seq_one_letter_code
_entity_poly.pdbx_strand_id
1 'polypeptide(L)'
;MNFETNWSPYYNWKFLIAIYIIYIPLHILIIKNFIKRYQTSNVQIFKKKLLLLFIGVQISFTYLYGATLYNTWIDNELYRICYPIFKLVLLLPAVFIIVYITINMEMEKEE
;
A
#
# COMPACT_ATOMS: atom_id res chain seq x y z
N MET A 1 15.34 -38.43 0.17
CA MET A 1 14.55 -37.22 0.50
C MET A 1 15.22 -36.05 -0.18
N ASN A 2 14.63 -35.54 -1.27
CA ASN A 2 15.21 -34.42 -2.01
C ASN A 2 14.91 -33.11 -1.28
N PHE A 3 15.94 -32.26 -1.16
CA PHE A 3 15.87 -30.94 -0.57
C PHE A 3 14.94 -29.99 -1.36
N GLU A 4 14.65 -30.34 -2.62
CA GLU A 4 13.86 -29.56 -3.57
C GLU A 4 12.33 -29.72 -3.38
N THR A 5 11.84 -30.77 -2.72
CA THR A 5 10.39 -31.01 -2.58
C THR A 5 9.74 -30.35 -1.37
N ASN A 6 10.52 -29.73 -0.46
CA ASN A 6 10.00 -29.16 0.80
C ASN A 6 10.15 -27.64 0.93
N TRP A 7 10.83 -26.96 0.00
CA TRP A 7 11.14 -25.52 0.10
C TRP A 7 10.34 -24.63 -0.85
N SER A 8 9.32 -25.16 -1.52
CA SER A 8 8.25 -24.29 -2.03
C SER A 8 7.24 -24.13 -0.91
N PRO A 9 7.16 -22.98 -0.21
CA PRO A 9 6.01 -22.72 0.61
C PRO A 9 4.83 -22.61 -0.35
N TYR A 10 4.14 -23.73 -0.56
CA TYR A 10 2.81 -23.74 -1.15
C TYR A 10 1.95 -22.90 -0.21
N TYR A 11 1.86 -21.59 -0.47
CA TYR A 11 1.25 -20.64 0.44
C TYR A 11 -0.20 -21.06 0.69
N ASN A 12 -0.41 -21.66 1.86
CA ASN A 12 -1.66 -22.26 2.27
C ASN A 12 -2.72 -21.16 2.38
N TRP A 13 -3.99 -21.47 2.05
CA TRP A 13 -5.13 -20.57 2.23
C TRP A 13 -5.13 -19.86 3.59
N LYS A 14 -4.60 -20.51 4.64
CA LYS A 14 -4.38 -19.94 5.97
C LYS A 14 -3.52 -18.66 5.98
N PHE A 15 -2.47 -18.58 5.18
CA PHE A 15 -1.61 -17.40 5.06
C PHE A 15 -2.35 -16.24 4.40
N LEU A 16 -3.07 -16.51 3.30
CA LEU A 16 -3.91 -15.51 2.65
C LEU A 16 -4.99 -14.99 3.60
N ILE A 17 -5.66 -15.88 4.34
CA ILE A 17 -6.66 -15.52 5.35
C ILE A 17 -6.04 -14.62 6.44
N ALA A 18 -4.86 -14.97 6.97
CA ALA A 18 -4.17 -14.16 7.98
C ALA A 18 -3.86 -12.74 7.46
N ILE A 19 -3.45 -12.63 6.20
CA ILE A 19 -3.19 -11.34 5.56
C ILE A 19 -4.47 -10.53 5.41
N TYR A 20 -5.57 -11.14 4.97
CA TYR A 20 -6.85 -10.43 4.84
C TYR A 20 -7.39 -9.94 6.19
N ILE A 21 -7.22 -10.73 7.25
CA ILE A 21 -7.65 -10.35 8.61
C ILE A 21 -6.92 -9.09 9.11
N ILE A 22 -5.65 -8.88 8.71
CA ILE A 22 -4.90 -7.68 9.09
C ILE A 22 -5.17 -6.55 8.10
N TYR A 23 -5.16 -6.85 6.81
CA TYR A 23 -5.24 -5.87 5.73
C TYR A 23 -6.60 -5.16 5.69
N ILE A 24 -7.71 -5.90 5.79
CA ILE A 24 -9.05 -5.33 5.64
C ILE A 24 -9.36 -4.32 6.77
N PRO A 25 -9.21 -4.64 8.06
CA PRO A 25 -9.51 -3.68 9.13
C PRO A 25 -8.60 -2.46 9.09
N LEU A 26 -7.31 -2.65 8.78
CA LEU A 26 -6.36 -1.54 8.63
C LEU A 26 -6.77 -0.60 7.49
N HIS A 27 -7.18 -1.17 6.35
CA HIS A 27 -7.64 -0.41 5.20
C HIS A 27 -8.93 0.38 5.50
N ILE A 28 -9.89 -0.25 6.20
CA ILE A 28 -11.13 0.41 6.64
C ILE A 28 -10.80 1.57 7.59
N LEU A 29 -9.88 1.38 8.54
CA LEU A 29 -9.47 2.41 9.48
C LEU A 29 -8.86 3.63 8.76
N ILE A 30 -8.01 3.39 7.77
CA ILE A 30 -7.39 4.46 6.96
C ILE A 30 -8.46 5.24 6.18
N ILE A 31 -9.38 4.56 5.49
CA ILE A 31 -10.47 5.20 4.76
C ILE A 31 -11.34 6.02 5.71
N LYS A 32 -11.73 5.44 6.85
CA LYS A 32 -12.57 6.13 7.84
C LYS A 32 -11.89 7.41 8.35
N ASN A 33 -10.60 7.33 8.67
CA ASN A 33 -9.84 8.49 9.14
C ASN A 33 -9.66 9.55 8.04
N PHE A 34 -9.43 9.13 6.80
CA PHE A 34 -9.36 10.03 5.65
C PHE A 34 -10.68 10.80 5.47
N ILE A 35 -11.82 10.08 5.38
CA ILE A 35 -13.14 10.68 5.19
C ILE A 35 -13.43 11.69 6.30
N LYS A 36 -13.20 11.30 7.56
CA LYS A 36 -13.40 12.18 8.72
C LYS A 36 -12.58 13.46 8.57
N ARG A 37 -11.27 13.35 8.33
CA ARG A 37 -10.37 14.52 8.21
C ARG A 37 -10.70 15.39 6.98
N TYR A 38 -11.14 14.78 5.88
CA TYR A 38 -11.53 15.48 4.67
C TYR A 38 -12.80 16.29 4.88
N GLN A 39 -13.80 15.72 5.56
CA GLN A 39 -15.08 16.39 5.87
C GLN A 39 -14.91 17.52 6.88
N THR A 40 -14.06 17.36 7.89
CA THR A 40 -13.87 18.37 8.95
C THR A 40 -12.97 19.54 8.53
N SER A 41 -12.24 19.43 7.42
CA SER A 41 -11.37 20.52 6.95
C SER A 41 -12.19 21.58 6.22
N ASN A 42 -11.98 22.85 6.57
CA ASN A 42 -12.48 24.00 5.81
C ASN A 42 -11.44 24.54 4.81
N VAL A 43 -10.18 24.16 4.93
CA VAL A 43 -9.10 24.68 4.09
C VAL A 43 -8.95 23.84 2.82
N GLN A 44 -9.18 24.46 1.66
CA GLN A 44 -9.13 23.79 0.36
C GLN A 44 -7.74 23.23 0.02
N ILE A 45 -6.68 23.95 0.40
CA ILE A 45 -5.28 23.52 0.21
C ILE A 45 -5.01 22.23 1.01
N PHE A 46 -5.45 22.19 2.27
CA PHE A 46 -5.34 21.00 3.11
C PHE A 46 -6.07 19.79 2.51
N LYS A 47 -7.27 19.99 1.95
CA LYS A 47 -8.02 18.91 1.26
C LYS A 47 -7.24 18.32 0.10
N LYS A 48 -6.59 19.16 -0.73
CA LYS A 48 -5.75 18.69 -1.84
C LYS A 48 -4.56 17.88 -1.35
N LYS A 49 -3.83 18.38 -0.35
CA LYS A 49 -2.70 17.66 0.28
C LYS A 49 -3.15 16.33 0.89
N LEU A 50 -4.27 16.32 1.60
CA LEU A 50 -4.84 15.12 2.22
C LEU A 50 -5.27 14.09 1.17
N LEU A 51 -5.85 14.52 0.05
CA LEU A 51 -6.22 13.64 -1.06
C LEU A 51 -4.99 13.00 -1.70
N LEU A 52 -3.94 13.79 -1.97
CA LEU A 52 -2.68 13.27 -2.51
C LEU A 52 -1.99 12.30 -1.55
N LEU A 53 -1.98 12.61 -0.25
CA LEU A 53 -1.49 11.71 0.79
C LEU A 53 -2.27 10.39 0.80
N PHE A 54 -3.61 10.47 0.73
CA PHE A 54 -4.46 9.29 0.67
C PHE A 54 -4.17 8.43 -0.56
N ILE A 55 -4.03 9.03 -1.75
CA ILE A 55 -3.65 8.32 -2.97
C ILE A 55 -2.29 7.62 -2.79
N GLY A 56 -1.29 8.31 -2.25
CA GLY A 56 0.03 7.72 -1.98
C GLY A 56 -0.04 6.52 -1.04
N VAL A 57 -0.83 6.63 0.04
CA VAL A 57 -1.06 5.53 0.99
C VAL A 57 -1.75 4.35 0.29
N GLN A 58 -2.79 4.60 -0.53
CA GLN A 58 -3.49 3.55 -1.27
C GLN A 58 -2.54 2.80 -2.23
N ILE A 59 -1.71 3.53 -2.98
CA ILE A 59 -0.70 2.93 -3.87
C ILE A 59 0.29 2.07 -3.07
N SER A 60 0.71 2.54 -1.89
CA SER A 60 1.61 1.79 -1.01
C SER A 60 0.98 0.50 -0.48
N PHE A 61 -0.31 0.54 -0.15
CA PHE A 61 -1.11 -0.63 0.24
C PHE A 61 -1.24 -1.64 -0.91
N THR A 62 -1.57 -1.17 -2.11
CA THR A 62 -1.61 -2.01 -3.32
C THR A 62 -0.25 -2.64 -3.60
N TYR A 63 0.84 -1.91 -3.40
CA TYR A 63 2.19 -2.45 -3.55
C TYR A 63 2.49 -3.58 -2.56
N LEU A 64 2.20 -3.39 -1.26
CA LEU A 64 2.41 -4.41 -0.22
C LEU A 64 1.55 -5.67 -0.46
N TYR A 65 0.31 -5.47 -0.88
CA TYR A 65 -0.57 -6.56 -1.28
C TYR A 65 -0.02 -7.30 -2.50
N GLY A 66 0.45 -6.57 -3.52
CA GLY A 66 1.09 -7.18 -4.67
C GLY A 66 2.41 -7.90 -4.33
N ALA A 67 3.18 -7.43 -3.33
CA ALA A 67 4.39 -8.11 -2.89
C ALA A 67 4.06 -9.47 -2.26
N THR A 68 2.96 -9.50 -1.51
CA THR A 68 2.40 -10.74 -0.97
C THR A 68 2.02 -11.68 -2.11
N LEU A 69 1.28 -11.19 -3.10
CA LEU A 69 0.87 -11.98 -4.26
C LEU A 69 2.03 -12.45 -5.12
N TYR A 70 3.09 -11.65 -5.26
CA TYR A 70 4.30 -12.05 -6.02
C TYR A 70 4.95 -13.29 -5.44
N ASN A 71 4.95 -13.42 -4.11
CA ASN A 71 5.48 -14.60 -3.44
C ASN A 71 4.53 -15.79 -3.54
N THR A 72 3.21 -15.57 -3.61
CA THR A 72 2.22 -16.67 -3.67
C THR A 72 1.88 -17.13 -5.09
N TRP A 73 2.04 -16.29 -6.11
CA TRP A 73 1.71 -16.57 -7.51
C TRP A 73 2.99 -16.82 -8.34
N ILE A 74 3.85 -17.70 -7.83
CA ILE A 74 5.18 -17.93 -8.39
C ILE A 74 5.14 -18.52 -9.82
N ASP A 75 4.09 -19.29 -10.11
CA ASP A 75 3.87 -19.95 -11.41
C ASP A 75 3.17 -19.06 -12.44
N ASN A 76 2.76 -17.84 -12.05
CA ASN A 76 2.11 -16.90 -12.97
C ASN A 76 3.15 -15.96 -13.60
N GLU A 77 3.68 -16.35 -14.77
CA GLU A 77 4.71 -15.60 -15.49
C GLU A 77 4.31 -14.15 -15.80
N LEU A 78 3.07 -13.92 -16.23
CA LEU A 78 2.56 -12.57 -16.53
C LEU A 78 2.61 -11.67 -15.29
N TYR A 79 2.19 -12.19 -14.14
CA TYR A 79 2.23 -11.44 -12.89
C TYR A 79 3.67 -11.07 -12.52
N ARG A 80 4.62 -12.00 -12.70
CA ARG A 80 6.02 -11.80 -12.34
C ARG A 80 6.76 -10.82 -13.24
N ILE A 81 6.33 -10.66 -14.49
CA ILE A 81 6.85 -9.65 -15.42
C ILE A 81 6.24 -8.28 -15.13
N CYS A 82 4.92 -8.22 -14.91
CA CYS A 82 4.21 -6.96 -14.72
C CYS A 82 4.48 -6.32 -13.34
N TYR A 83 4.57 -7.11 -12.28
CA TYR A 83 4.67 -6.59 -10.91
C TYR A 83 5.92 -5.73 -10.66
N PRO A 84 7.14 -6.10 -11.11
CA PRO A 84 8.32 -5.24 -11.00
C PRO A 84 8.17 -3.89 -11.72
N ILE A 85 7.48 -3.87 -12.87
CA ILE A 85 7.21 -2.64 -13.62
C ILE A 85 6.23 -1.76 -12.82
N PHE A 86 5.15 -2.35 -12.31
CA PHE A 86 4.21 -1.65 -11.42
C PHE A 86 4.90 -1.10 -10.17
N LYS A 87 5.79 -1.88 -9.55
CA LYS A 87 6.61 -1.44 -8.42
C LYS A 87 7.39 -0.19 -8.75
N LEU A 88 8.11 -0.17 -9.87
CA LEU A 88 8.99 0.95 -10.21
C LEU A 88 8.19 2.21 -10.57
N VAL A 89 7.12 2.06 -11.34
CA VAL A 89 6.31 3.18 -11.84
C VAL A 89 5.38 3.78 -10.77
N LEU A 90 4.84 2.97 -9.86
CA LEU A 90 3.84 3.45 -8.91
C LEU A 90 4.41 3.71 -7.51
N LEU A 91 5.33 2.87 -7.01
CA LEU A 91 5.80 2.99 -5.63
C LEU A 91 6.72 4.20 -5.44
N LEU A 92 7.66 4.43 -6.37
CA LEU A 92 8.62 5.53 -6.25
C LEU A 92 7.92 6.91 -6.20
N PRO A 93 6.99 7.23 -7.12
CA PRO A 93 6.22 8.47 -7.00
C PRO A 93 5.37 8.53 -5.73
N ALA A 94 4.76 7.42 -5.32
CA ALA A 94 3.92 7.39 -4.11
C ALA A 94 4.73 7.69 -2.84
N VAL A 95 5.90 7.09 -2.68
CA VAL A 95 6.80 7.37 -1.54
C VAL A 95 7.24 8.83 -1.56
N PHE A 96 7.63 9.35 -2.72
CA PHE A 96 8.02 10.75 -2.85
C PHE A 96 6.89 11.71 -2.47
N ILE A 97 5.68 11.46 -2.96
CA ILE A 97 4.47 12.25 -2.64
C ILE A 97 4.19 12.22 -1.14
N ILE A 98 4.24 11.05 -0.50
CA ILE A 98 3.98 10.93 0.94
C ILE A 98 5.01 11.75 1.73
N VAL A 99 6.29 11.56 1.45
CA VAL A 99 7.38 12.25 2.17
C VAL A 99 7.28 13.77 1.98
N TYR A 100 7.14 14.23 0.74
CA TYR A 100 7.02 15.65 0.42
C TYR A 100 5.83 16.30 1.11
N ILE A 101 4.65 15.65 1.09
CA ILE A 101 3.45 16.21 1.72
C ILE A 101 3.56 16.21 3.23
N THR A 102 4.11 15.16 3.82
CA THR A 102 4.24 15.04 5.28
C THR A 102 5.15 16.14 5.82
N ILE A 103 6.33 16.33 5.21
CA ILE A 103 7.26 17.40 5.60
C ILE A 103 6.60 18.77 5.47
N ASN A 104 5.91 19.05 4.35
CA ASN A 104 5.24 20.34 4.18
C ASN A 104 4.06 20.56 5.15
N MET A 105 3.42 19.49 5.64
CA MET A 105 2.35 19.60 6.64
C MET A 105 2.89 19.76 8.07
N GLU A 106 4.14 19.38 8.33
CA GLU A 106 4.81 19.60 9.61
C GLU A 106 5.31 21.04 9.73
N MET A 107 5.94 21.58 8.68
CA MET A 107 6.42 22.97 8.70
C MET A 107 5.28 23.99 8.87
N GLU A 108 4.08 23.72 8.31
CA GLU A 108 2.90 24.58 8.46
C GLU A 108 2.27 24.56 9.87
N LYS A 109 2.72 23.68 10.78
CA LYS A 109 2.26 23.66 12.18
C LYS A 109 3.15 24.48 13.11
N GLU A 110 4.35 24.85 12.66
CA GLU A 110 5.34 25.58 13.45
C GLU A 110 5.30 27.10 13.20
N GLU A 111 4.49 27.55 12.23
CA GLU A 111 4.13 28.95 11.97
C GLU A 111 2.79 29.34 12.62
#